data_AF-A0A7S3TAI3-F1
#
_entry.id   AF-A0A7S3TAI3-F1
#
_cell.length_a   1.000
_cell.length_b   1.000
_cell.length_c   1.000
_cell.angle_alpha   90.00
_cell.angle_beta   90.00
_cell.angle_gamma   90.00
#
_symmetry.space_group_name_H-M   'P 1'
#
loop_
_entity.id
_entity.type
_entity.pdbx_description
1 polymer ?
#
loop_
_entity_poly.entity_id
_entity_poly.type
_entity_poly.pdbx_seq_one_letter_code
_entity_poly.pdbx_strand_id
1 'polypeptide(L)'
;YFNTLFEQQKTKYAEFPRQAIKITLPDGNVKEGTSFETTPVKVAEMISKQLAKKIIVAKVRVLNRVATLDDGLMDPESEKASDPNAFVFWDATRPFEGDVELQLLQFTDDEGKETFWHSSAHVLGETLELEYGVHLTHGPPTQDGFFYDSYAGKDFFTDKNYKAIEDAAKKIQKEKQTFQRLVLSKDEALQLFSENPFKVQTIQGKIPDGSKVTAYKSGDLIDL
;
A
#
# COMPACT_ATOMS: atom_id res chain seq x y z
N TYR A 1 17.78 1.41 -7.20
CA TYR A 1 16.86 0.83 -8.20
C TYR A 1 15.43 1.36 -8.01
N PHE A 2 14.76 1.09 -6.88
CA PHE A 2 13.40 1.61 -6.58
C PHE A 2 13.19 3.09 -6.93
N ASN A 3 14.01 4.00 -6.39
CA ASN A 3 13.85 5.44 -6.60
C ASN A 3 13.89 5.82 -8.09
N THR A 4 14.68 5.10 -8.91
CA THR A 4 14.76 5.35 -10.35
C THR A 4 13.43 5.03 -11.03
N LEU A 5 12.86 3.84 -10.75
CA LEU A 5 11.56 3.44 -11.28
C LEU A 5 10.44 4.34 -10.76
N PHE A 6 10.49 4.71 -9.48
CA PHE A 6 9.52 5.61 -8.86
C PHE A 6 9.50 7.00 -9.52
N GLU A 7 10.66 7.60 -9.80
CA GLU A 7 10.71 8.88 -10.51
C GLU A 7 10.21 8.75 -11.97
N GLN A 8 10.54 7.66 -12.67
CA GLN A 8 9.97 7.39 -13.99
C GLN A 8 8.44 7.27 -13.94
N GLN A 9 7.90 6.60 -12.92
CA GLN A 9 6.46 6.45 -12.73
C GLN A 9 5.79 7.80 -12.43
N LYS A 10 6.43 8.65 -11.61
CA LYS A 10 5.96 10.01 -11.35
C LYS A 10 5.91 10.85 -12.62
N THR A 11 6.91 10.76 -13.49
CA THR A 11 6.89 11.45 -14.79
C THR A 11 5.71 10.98 -15.64
N LYS A 12 5.47 9.66 -15.73
CA LYS A 12 4.30 9.12 -16.45
C LYS A 12 2.97 9.62 -15.87
N TYR A 13 2.82 9.63 -14.54
CA TYR A 13 1.62 10.18 -13.89
C TYR A 13 1.41 11.68 -14.14
N ALA A 14 2.49 12.45 -14.32
CA ALA A 14 2.43 13.87 -14.65
C ALA A 14 1.94 14.12 -16.09
N GLU A 15 2.16 13.17 -16.99
CA GLU A 15 1.72 13.25 -18.39
C GLU A 15 0.22 12.92 -18.57
N PHE A 16 -0.39 12.23 -17.60
CA PHE A 16 -1.82 11.89 -17.70
C PHE A 16 -2.74 13.11 -17.67
N PRO A 17 -3.86 13.09 -18.43
CA PRO A 17 -4.71 14.26 -18.53
C PRO A 17 -5.45 14.54 -17.22
N ARG A 18 -5.42 15.82 -16.83
CA ARG A 18 -6.17 16.37 -15.70
C ARG A 18 -7.56 16.76 -16.19
N GLN A 19 -8.58 16.03 -15.77
CA GLN A 19 -9.96 16.19 -16.19
C GLN A 19 -10.85 16.33 -14.96
N ALA A 20 -11.96 17.06 -15.11
CA ALA A 20 -12.97 17.11 -14.06
C ALA A 20 -13.58 15.72 -13.86
N ILE A 21 -13.70 15.29 -12.61
CA ILE A 21 -14.24 13.99 -12.20
C ILE A 21 -15.32 14.15 -11.13
N LYS A 22 -16.19 13.16 -11.04
CA LYS A 22 -17.24 13.04 -10.02
C LYS A 22 -16.88 11.95 -9.02
N ILE A 23 -16.96 12.31 -7.73
CA ILE A 23 -16.75 11.41 -6.60
C ILE A 23 -18.07 11.24 -5.88
N THR A 24 -18.69 10.08 -6.02
CA THR A 24 -19.97 9.73 -5.37
C THR A 24 -19.70 9.12 -4.00
N LEU A 25 -20.29 9.72 -2.96
CA LEU A 25 -20.22 9.23 -1.57
C LEU A 25 -21.35 8.23 -1.28
N PRO A 26 -21.28 7.45 -0.18
CA PRO A 26 -22.26 6.40 0.11
C PRO A 26 -23.69 6.91 0.37
N ASP A 27 -23.82 8.18 0.78
CA ASP A 27 -25.11 8.87 0.97
C ASP A 27 -25.69 9.42 -0.34
N GLY A 28 -25.02 9.19 -1.47
CA GLY A 28 -25.40 9.70 -2.79
C GLY A 28 -24.93 11.12 -3.07
N ASN A 29 -24.30 11.82 -2.11
CA ASN A 29 -23.73 13.13 -2.36
C ASN A 29 -22.54 13.03 -3.31
N VAL A 30 -22.46 13.97 -4.26
CA VAL A 30 -21.37 14.03 -5.22
C VAL A 30 -20.44 15.19 -4.87
N LYS A 31 -19.14 14.91 -4.89
CA LYS A 31 -18.06 15.91 -4.84
C LYS A 31 -17.40 16.00 -6.21
N GLU A 32 -17.00 17.20 -6.58
CA GLU A 32 -16.21 17.44 -7.79
C GLU A 32 -14.72 17.39 -7.46
N GLY A 33 -13.92 16.95 -8.42
CA GLY A 33 -12.48 16.91 -8.31
C GLY A 33 -11.79 16.90 -9.65
N THR A 34 -10.47 16.72 -9.63
CA THR A 34 -9.63 16.61 -10.83
C THR A 34 -8.91 15.27 -10.80
N SER A 35 -8.97 14.51 -11.90
CA SER A 35 -8.19 13.27 -12.06
C SER A 35 -6.71 13.53 -11.82
N PHE A 36 -6.04 12.60 -11.14
CA PHE A 36 -4.63 12.66 -10.77
C PHE A 36 -4.23 13.83 -9.86
N GLU A 37 -5.19 14.51 -9.23
CA GLU A 37 -4.93 15.56 -8.23
C GLU A 37 -5.79 15.41 -6.96
N THR A 38 -7.08 15.09 -7.11
CA THR A 38 -7.99 14.87 -5.98
C THR A 38 -7.76 13.49 -5.38
N THR A 39 -7.66 13.41 -4.06
CA THR A 39 -7.37 12.19 -3.28
C THR A 39 -8.51 11.91 -2.29
N PRO A 40 -8.62 10.69 -1.74
CA PRO A 40 -9.57 10.42 -0.67
C PRO A 40 -9.42 11.36 0.53
N VAL A 41 -8.19 11.68 0.95
CA VAL A 41 -7.96 12.60 2.08
C VAL A 41 -8.46 14.02 1.77
N LYS A 42 -8.27 14.53 0.55
CA LYS A 42 -8.82 15.83 0.16
C LYS A 42 -10.36 15.83 0.18
N VAL A 43 -10.99 14.74 -0.27
CA VAL A 43 -12.46 14.60 -0.18
C VAL A 43 -12.92 14.53 1.28
N ALA A 44 -12.20 13.81 2.14
CA ALA A 44 -12.47 13.79 3.57
C ALA A 44 -12.34 15.19 4.20
N GLU A 45 -11.35 15.99 3.81
CA GLU A 45 -11.19 17.37 4.27
C GLU A 45 -12.34 18.28 3.85
N MET A 46 -12.88 18.09 2.63
CA MET A 46 -14.07 18.81 2.14
C MET A 46 -15.34 18.48 2.95
N ILE A 47 -15.38 17.31 3.58
CA ILE A 47 -16.47 16.92 4.49
C ILE A 47 -16.19 17.48 5.89
N SER A 48 -15.01 17.21 6.45
CA SER A 48 -14.56 17.71 7.75
C SER A 48 -13.07 17.46 7.97
N LYS A 49 -12.35 18.47 8.50
CA LYS A 49 -10.96 18.32 8.94
C LYS A 49 -10.75 17.21 9.97
N GLN A 50 -11.78 16.88 10.76
CA GLN A 50 -11.69 15.80 11.74
C GLN A 50 -11.76 14.43 11.07
N LEU A 51 -12.58 14.29 10.02
CA LEU A 51 -12.67 13.05 9.26
C LEU A 51 -11.34 12.76 8.56
N ALA A 52 -10.76 13.75 7.89
CA ALA A 52 -9.46 13.62 7.21
C ALA A 52 -8.32 13.14 8.11
N LYS A 53 -8.37 13.45 9.42
CA LYS A 53 -7.38 12.98 10.40
C LYS A 53 -7.60 11.54 10.86
N LYS A 54 -8.77 10.97 10.61
CA LYS A 54 -9.19 9.64 11.10
C LYS A 54 -9.22 8.58 10.01
N ILE A 55 -9.27 8.97 8.74
CA ILE A 55 -9.24 8.01 7.65
C ILE A 55 -7.91 7.25 7.66
N ILE A 56 -7.99 5.95 7.43
CA ILE A 56 -6.82 5.07 7.30
C ILE A 56 -6.61 4.74 5.82
N VAL A 57 -7.69 4.33 5.15
CA VAL A 57 -7.69 3.88 3.77
C VAL A 57 -9.03 4.24 3.12
N ALA A 58 -9.11 4.17 1.81
CA ALA A 58 -10.36 4.26 1.08
C ALA A 58 -10.64 2.97 0.33
N LYS A 59 -11.92 2.73 0.02
CA LYS A 59 -12.31 1.82 -1.04
C LYS A 59 -12.90 2.63 -2.18
N VAL A 60 -12.48 2.31 -3.40
CA VAL A 60 -12.94 2.98 -4.59
C VAL A 60 -13.48 1.98 -5.60
N ARG A 61 -14.57 2.34 -6.25
CA ARG A 61 -15.01 1.71 -7.49
C ARG A 61 -14.85 2.72 -8.60
N VAL A 62 -13.96 2.43 -9.55
CA VAL A 62 -13.69 3.35 -10.66
C VAL A 62 -14.72 3.12 -11.77
N LEU A 63 -15.41 4.19 -12.17
CA LEU A 63 -16.51 4.13 -13.15
C LEU A 63 -16.03 4.55 -14.55
N ASN A 64 -15.40 5.72 -14.65
CA ASN A 64 -14.91 6.28 -15.92
C ASN A 64 -13.44 6.62 -15.77
N ARG A 65 -12.57 5.61 -15.94
CA ARG A 65 -11.12 5.77 -15.80
C ARG A 65 -10.55 6.58 -16.97
N VAL A 66 -9.76 7.59 -16.63
CA VAL A 66 -9.10 8.49 -17.57
C VAL A 66 -7.81 7.88 -18.11
N ALA A 67 -6.97 7.35 -17.21
CA ALA A 67 -5.75 6.58 -17.51
C ALA A 67 -5.34 5.80 -16.25
N THR A 68 -4.44 4.83 -16.38
CA THR A 68 -3.88 4.14 -15.20
C THR A 68 -2.52 3.51 -15.53
N LEU A 69 -1.78 3.18 -14.47
CA LEU A 69 -0.61 2.29 -14.56
C LEU A 69 -0.91 0.89 -14.02
N ASP A 70 -2.08 0.70 -13.40
CA ASP A 70 -2.52 -0.54 -12.76
C ASP A 70 -3.07 -1.57 -13.77
N ASP A 71 -3.01 -1.30 -15.08
CA ASP A 71 -3.42 -2.28 -16.08
C ASP A 71 -2.56 -3.55 -15.97
N GLY A 72 -3.22 -4.70 -15.77
CA GLY A 72 -2.59 -5.99 -15.54
C GLY A 72 -2.03 -6.19 -14.13
N LEU A 73 -2.39 -5.32 -13.17
CA LEU A 73 -1.99 -5.46 -11.77
C LEU A 73 -2.66 -6.68 -11.13
N MET A 74 -1.84 -7.48 -10.48
CA MET A 74 -2.23 -8.62 -9.67
C MET A 74 -1.92 -8.33 -8.21
N ASP A 75 -2.81 -8.77 -7.33
CA ASP A 75 -2.58 -8.78 -5.89
C ASP A 75 -2.12 -10.21 -5.50
N PRO A 76 -0.85 -10.39 -5.09
CA PRO A 76 -0.34 -11.70 -4.69
C PRO A 76 -0.97 -12.23 -3.41
N GLU A 77 -1.68 -11.39 -2.65
CA GLU A 77 -2.34 -11.76 -1.40
C GLU A 77 -3.84 -12.04 -1.60
N SER A 78 -4.42 -11.66 -2.74
CA SER A 78 -5.82 -11.95 -3.07
C SER A 78 -6.01 -13.32 -3.72
N GLU A 79 -6.86 -14.16 -3.13
CA GLU A 79 -7.33 -15.41 -3.74
C GLU A 79 -8.53 -15.21 -4.69
N LYS A 80 -9.06 -13.98 -4.80
CA LYS A 80 -10.27 -13.69 -5.58
C LYS A 80 -9.92 -13.19 -6.99
N ALA A 81 -10.65 -13.69 -7.98
CA ALA A 81 -10.56 -13.21 -9.35
C ALA A 81 -10.87 -11.71 -9.43
N SER A 82 -10.17 -10.99 -10.32
CA SER A 82 -10.35 -9.56 -10.54
C SER A 82 -11.75 -9.26 -11.12
N ASP A 83 -12.64 -8.68 -10.31
CA ASP A 83 -13.85 -8.05 -10.82
C ASP A 83 -13.54 -6.58 -11.15
N PRO A 84 -13.58 -6.18 -12.43
CA PRO A 84 -13.27 -4.80 -12.84
C PRO A 84 -14.26 -3.77 -12.29
N ASN A 85 -15.42 -4.21 -11.79
CA ASN A 85 -16.45 -3.35 -11.20
C ASN A 85 -16.50 -3.45 -9.66
N ALA A 86 -15.60 -4.19 -9.02
CA ALA A 86 -15.55 -4.27 -7.57
C ALA A 86 -14.94 -3.02 -6.94
N PHE A 87 -15.24 -2.81 -5.66
CA PHE A 87 -14.48 -1.90 -4.84
C PHE A 87 -13.08 -2.47 -4.59
N VAL A 88 -12.06 -1.64 -4.78
CA VAL A 88 -10.66 -1.95 -4.47
C VAL A 88 -10.13 -1.01 -3.40
N PHE A 89 -9.19 -1.48 -2.58
CA PHE A 89 -8.49 -0.61 -1.64
C PHE A 89 -7.69 0.47 -2.38
N TRP A 90 -7.62 1.64 -1.76
CA TRP A 90 -7.01 2.83 -2.33
C TRP A 90 -6.35 3.65 -1.23
N ASP A 91 -5.07 3.96 -1.40
CA ASP A 91 -4.35 4.75 -0.40
C ASP A 91 -5.02 6.12 -0.22
N ALA A 92 -5.13 6.58 1.01
CA ALA A 92 -5.82 7.83 1.34
C ALA A 92 -5.21 9.06 0.61
N THR A 93 -3.92 8.98 0.27
CA THR A 93 -3.17 10.02 -0.44
C THR A 93 -3.03 9.76 -1.94
N ARG A 94 -3.49 8.61 -2.46
CA ARG A 94 -3.42 8.27 -3.88
C ARG A 94 -4.48 9.06 -4.67
N PRO A 95 -4.10 9.85 -5.68
CA PRO A 95 -5.06 10.57 -6.50
C PRO A 95 -5.99 9.65 -7.30
N PHE A 96 -7.24 10.06 -7.48
CA PHE A 96 -8.21 9.31 -8.29
C PHE A 96 -7.88 9.35 -9.77
N GLU A 97 -8.18 8.27 -10.48
CA GLU A 97 -7.86 8.09 -11.90
C GLU A 97 -9.05 8.38 -12.82
N GLY A 98 -10.19 8.84 -12.29
CA GLY A 98 -11.43 9.02 -13.02
C GLY A 98 -12.62 9.26 -12.10
N ASP A 99 -13.83 9.12 -12.62
CA ASP A 99 -15.03 9.10 -11.80
C ASP A 99 -15.01 7.89 -10.87
N VAL A 100 -15.39 8.09 -9.61
CA VAL A 100 -15.38 7.02 -8.61
C VAL A 100 -16.60 7.05 -7.71
N GLU A 101 -16.95 5.89 -7.19
CA GLU A 101 -17.64 5.79 -5.90
C GLU A 101 -16.61 5.60 -4.79
N LEU A 102 -16.79 6.32 -3.69
CA LEU A 102 -15.80 6.40 -2.62
C LEU A 102 -16.41 5.95 -1.29
N GLN A 103 -15.71 5.05 -0.61
CA GLN A 103 -15.90 4.74 0.80
C GLN A 103 -14.65 5.14 1.57
N LEU A 104 -14.82 5.94 2.62
CA LEU A 104 -13.73 6.35 3.50
C LEU A 104 -13.76 5.46 4.74
N LEU A 105 -12.67 4.73 4.98
CA LEU A 105 -12.57 3.79 6.09
C LEU A 105 -11.68 4.38 7.19
N GLN A 106 -12.18 4.33 8.42
CA GLN A 106 -11.50 4.72 9.66
C GLN A 106 -11.06 3.47 10.43
N PHE A 107 -10.28 3.67 11.48
CA PHE A 107 -9.87 2.56 12.36
C PHE A 107 -11.04 1.81 13.04
N THR A 108 -12.22 2.44 13.13
CA THR A 108 -13.42 1.81 13.69
C THR A 108 -14.12 0.86 12.73
N ASP A 109 -13.75 0.88 11.46
CA ASP A 109 -14.27 -0.01 10.43
C ASP A 109 -13.35 -1.23 10.31
N ASP A 110 -13.90 -2.44 10.17
CA ASP A 110 -13.11 -3.69 10.18
C ASP A 110 -11.98 -3.68 9.14
N GLU A 111 -12.29 -3.34 7.89
CA GLU A 111 -11.32 -3.24 6.79
C GLU A 111 -10.30 -2.09 7.00
N GLY A 112 -10.72 -1.01 7.67
CA GLY A 112 -9.83 0.10 8.03
C GLY A 112 -8.84 -0.29 9.14
N LYS A 113 -9.30 -1.09 10.10
CA LYS A 113 -8.49 -1.66 11.17
C LYS A 113 -7.48 -2.69 10.64
N GLU A 114 -7.93 -3.55 9.72
CA GLU A 114 -7.08 -4.52 9.02
C GLU A 114 -5.93 -3.84 8.27
N THR A 115 -6.23 -2.78 7.51
CA THR A 115 -5.20 -2.00 6.81
C THR A 115 -4.21 -1.32 7.78
N PHE A 116 -4.71 -0.83 8.92
CA PHE A 116 -3.85 -0.27 9.96
C PHE A 116 -2.91 -1.33 10.56
N TRP A 117 -3.40 -2.55 10.79
CA TRP A 117 -2.58 -3.66 11.25
C TRP A 117 -1.56 -4.11 10.22
N HIS A 118 -1.91 -4.15 8.94
CA HIS A 118 -0.95 -4.44 7.89
C HIS A 118 0.18 -3.39 7.84
N SER A 119 -0.18 -2.11 7.91
CA SER A 119 0.80 -1.01 8.03
C SER A 119 1.69 -1.14 9.27
N SER A 120 1.14 -1.66 10.38
CA SER A 120 1.90 -1.89 11.61
C SER A 120 2.85 -3.09 11.49
N ALA A 121 2.48 -4.10 10.70
CA ALA A 121 3.38 -5.21 10.35
C ALA A 121 4.61 -4.68 9.62
N HIS A 122 4.45 -3.77 8.65
CA HIS A 122 5.61 -3.16 7.97
C HIS A 122 6.55 -2.42 8.93
N VAL A 123 6.04 -1.72 9.95
CA VAL A 123 6.90 -1.09 10.98
C VAL A 123 7.72 -2.13 11.74
N LEU A 124 7.11 -3.28 12.07
CA LEU A 124 7.84 -4.40 12.68
C LEU A 124 8.85 -5.00 11.68
N GLY A 125 8.45 -5.20 10.43
CA GLY A 125 9.32 -5.71 9.38
C GLY A 125 10.57 -4.86 9.18
N GLU A 126 10.40 -3.55 9.03
CA GLU A 126 11.51 -2.58 8.91
C GLU A 126 12.44 -2.67 10.13
N THR A 127 11.87 -2.76 11.33
CA THR A 127 12.64 -2.94 12.57
C THR A 127 13.50 -4.20 12.51
N LEU A 128 12.91 -5.33 12.09
CA LEU A 128 13.62 -6.60 12.06
C LEU A 128 14.70 -6.63 10.97
N GLU A 129 14.46 -6.04 9.79
CA GLU A 129 15.46 -5.94 8.73
C GLU A 129 16.64 -5.06 9.15
N LEU A 130 16.37 -3.88 9.73
CA LEU A 130 17.43 -2.93 10.08
C LEU A 130 18.28 -3.39 11.29
N GLU A 131 17.64 -3.92 12.33
CA GLU A 131 18.33 -4.29 13.57
C GLU A 131 18.96 -5.69 13.49
N TYR A 132 18.41 -6.58 12.66
CA TYR A 132 18.79 -8.00 12.66
C TYR A 132 19.07 -8.60 11.28
N GLY A 133 18.90 -7.84 10.19
CA GLY A 133 19.22 -8.30 8.84
C GLY A 133 18.41 -9.52 8.39
N VAL A 134 17.19 -9.68 8.91
CA VAL A 134 16.32 -10.81 8.54
C VAL A 134 15.84 -10.69 7.11
N HIS A 135 15.44 -11.80 6.51
CA HIS A 135 14.63 -11.78 5.30
C HIS A 135 13.15 -11.88 5.65
N LEU A 136 12.41 -10.82 5.38
CA LEU A 136 10.96 -10.79 5.55
C LEU A 136 10.26 -11.75 4.59
N THR A 137 9.22 -12.44 5.08
CA THR A 137 8.46 -13.40 4.28
C THR A 137 7.02 -12.94 4.12
N HIS A 138 6.16 -13.13 5.13
CA HIS A 138 4.74 -12.81 5.10
C HIS A 138 4.32 -12.07 6.38
N GLY A 139 3.62 -10.95 6.25
CA GLY A 139 3.25 -10.10 7.39
C GLY A 139 1.79 -9.67 7.39
N PRO A 140 0.84 -10.61 7.44
CA PRO A 140 -0.57 -10.28 7.32
C PRO A 140 -1.11 -9.64 8.61
N PRO A 141 -2.17 -8.83 8.50
CA PRO A 141 -2.98 -8.46 9.65
C PRO A 141 -3.71 -9.69 10.21
N THR A 142 -4.11 -9.60 11.47
CA THR A 142 -4.97 -10.57 12.16
C THR A 142 -6.16 -9.83 12.78
N GLN A 143 -7.14 -10.57 13.31
CA GLN A 143 -8.29 -9.98 13.98
C GLN A 143 -7.92 -9.02 15.13
N ASP A 144 -6.86 -9.36 15.89
CA ASP A 144 -6.49 -8.66 17.11
C ASP A 144 -5.12 -7.96 17.04
N GLY A 145 -4.49 -7.92 15.87
CA GLY A 145 -3.17 -7.32 15.70
C GLY A 145 -2.53 -7.72 14.37
N PHE A 146 -1.23 -8.01 14.39
CA PHE A 146 -0.46 -8.37 13.21
C PHE A 146 0.74 -9.23 13.63
N PHE A 147 1.35 -9.91 12.67
CA PHE A 147 2.66 -10.53 12.84
C PHE A 147 3.50 -10.30 11.58
N TYR A 148 4.79 -10.64 11.66
CA TYR A 148 5.65 -10.68 10.49
C TYR A 148 6.59 -11.88 10.55
N ASP A 149 6.37 -12.86 9.68
CA ASP A 149 7.22 -14.03 9.54
C ASP A 149 8.55 -13.64 8.88
N SER A 150 9.66 -13.98 9.54
CA SER A 150 11.00 -13.56 9.13
C SER A 150 11.99 -14.71 9.24
N TYR A 151 12.88 -14.82 8.25
CA TYR A 151 14.01 -15.74 8.29
C TYR A 151 15.26 -15.05 8.81
N ALA A 152 15.69 -15.43 10.02
CA ALA A 152 16.87 -14.89 10.70
C ALA A 152 18.12 -15.80 10.57
N GLY A 153 18.12 -16.76 9.63
CA GLY A 153 19.24 -17.68 9.48
C GLY A 153 19.40 -18.62 10.67
N LYS A 154 20.48 -18.45 11.43
CA LYS A 154 20.78 -19.23 12.65
C LYS A 154 20.37 -18.51 13.93
N ASP A 155 20.02 -17.24 13.82
CA ASP A 155 19.61 -16.44 14.96
C ASP A 155 18.16 -16.76 15.33
N PHE A 156 17.82 -16.55 16.60
CA PHE A 156 16.47 -16.70 17.10
C PHE A 156 16.16 -15.59 18.09
N PHE A 157 14.92 -15.12 18.04
CA PHE A 157 14.43 -14.07 18.93
C PHE A 157 14.02 -14.67 20.27
N THR A 158 14.36 -13.96 21.34
CA THR A 158 13.88 -14.24 22.69
C THR A 158 13.35 -12.94 23.29
N ASP A 159 12.74 -13.02 24.47
CA ASP A 159 12.22 -11.85 25.19
C ASP A 159 13.30 -10.76 25.44
N LYS A 160 14.59 -11.13 25.40
CA LYS A 160 15.71 -10.17 25.51
C LYS A 160 15.76 -9.18 24.34
N ASN A 161 15.22 -9.55 23.18
CA ASN A 161 15.21 -8.72 21.98
C ASN A 161 14.05 -7.72 21.96
N TYR A 162 12.98 -7.96 22.73
CA TYR A 162 11.73 -7.19 22.65
C TYR A 162 11.92 -5.71 22.92
N LYS A 163 12.73 -5.35 23.93
CA LYS A 163 12.99 -3.94 24.24
C LYS A 163 13.67 -3.22 23.07
N ALA A 164 14.65 -3.85 22.43
CA ALA A 164 15.36 -3.26 21.30
C ALA A 164 14.43 -3.08 20.10
N ILE A 165 13.60 -4.09 19.80
CA ILE A 165 12.59 -4.03 18.74
C ILE A 165 11.58 -2.91 19.02
N GLU A 166 11.07 -2.80 20.25
CA GLU A 166 10.10 -1.76 20.61
C GLU A 166 10.71 -0.35 20.53
N ASP A 167 11.95 -0.17 20.97
CA ASP A 167 12.65 1.11 20.90
C ASP A 167 12.93 1.54 19.45
N ALA A 168 13.29 0.59 18.57
CA ALA A 168 13.47 0.83 17.14
C ALA A 168 12.14 1.16 16.43
N ALA A 169 11.07 0.40 16.70
CA ALA A 169 9.74 0.71 16.17
C ALA A 169 9.25 2.12 16.59
N LYS A 170 9.51 2.53 17.84
CA LYS A 170 9.21 3.89 18.32
C LYS A 170 10.05 4.96 17.61
N LYS A 171 11.26 4.63 17.16
CA LYS A 171 12.09 5.55 16.36
C LYS A 171 11.48 5.73 14.97
N ILE A 172 11.19 4.63 14.28
CA ILE A 172 10.51 4.62 12.96
C ILE A 172 9.21 5.42 13.02
N GLN A 173 8.38 5.21 14.05
CA GLN A 173 7.14 5.96 14.24
C GLN A 173 7.37 7.49 14.32
N LYS A 174 8.44 7.93 14.99
CA LYS A 174 8.75 9.37 15.15
C LYS A 174 9.23 10.02 13.86
N GLU A 175 9.77 9.24 12.92
CA GLU A 175 10.23 9.72 11.62
C GLU A 175 9.07 10.13 10.71
N LYS A 176 7.84 9.65 10.99
CA LYS A 176 6.63 9.94 10.20
C LYS A 176 6.85 9.65 8.72
N GLN A 177 7.44 8.49 8.47
CA GLN A 177 7.73 8.02 7.13
C GLN A 177 6.45 7.98 6.29
N THR A 178 6.60 8.29 5.01
CA THR A 178 5.50 8.28 4.04
C THR A 178 5.59 7.03 3.18
N PHE A 179 4.46 6.39 2.94
CA PHE A 179 4.38 5.30 1.97
C PHE A 179 4.51 5.83 0.53
N GLN A 180 5.36 5.17 -0.25
CA GLN A 180 5.56 5.40 -1.67
C GLN A 180 5.18 4.12 -2.42
N ARG A 181 4.06 4.16 -3.14
CA ARG A 181 3.58 3.06 -3.97
C ARG A 181 4.27 3.08 -5.33
N LEU A 182 4.74 1.92 -5.77
CA LEU A 182 5.34 1.69 -7.07
C LEU A 182 4.62 0.52 -7.75
N VAL A 183 4.31 0.66 -9.04
CA VAL A 183 3.79 -0.46 -9.86
C VAL A 183 4.93 -1.00 -10.71
N LEU A 184 5.13 -2.31 -10.65
CA LEU A 184 6.25 -3.02 -11.25
C LEU A 184 5.74 -4.09 -12.20
N SER A 185 6.42 -4.28 -13.33
CA SER A 185 6.37 -5.55 -14.04
C SER A 185 6.96 -6.67 -13.19
N LYS A 186 6.63 -7.92 -13.51
CA LYS A 186 7.22 -9.09 -12.83
C LYS A 186 8.75 -9.06 -12.83
N ASP A 187 9.37 -8.71 -13.95
CA ASP A 187 10.84 -8.67 -14.06
C ASP A 187 11.46 -7.57 -13.19
N GLU A 188 10.86 -6.37 -13.16
CA GLU A 188 11.30 -5.30 -12.28
C GLU A 188 11.13 -5.67 -10.80
N ALA A 189 10.05 -6.38 -10.44
CA ALA A 189 9.85 -6.89 -9.09
C ALA A 189 10.90 -7.94 -8.72
N LEU A 190 11.20 -8.91 -9.61
CA LEU A 190 12.25 -9.91 -9.38
C LEU A 190 13.64 -9.27 -9.22
N GLN A 191 13.91 -8.20 -9.98
CA GLN A 191 15.15 -7.44 -9.83
C GLN A 191 15.18 -6.63 -8.53
N LEU A 192 14.06 -6.01 -8.14
CA LEU A 192 13.97 -5.22 -6.92
C LEU A 192 14.14 -6.07 -5.66
N PHE A 193 13.58 -7.28 -5.66
CA PHE A 193 13.58 -8.20 -4.52
C PHE A 193 14.64 -9.30 -4.63
N SER A 194 15.64 -9.18 -5.50
CA SER A 194 16.61 -10.25 -5.81
C SER A 194 17.37 -10.80 -4.60
N GLU A 195 17.57 -9.97 -3.58
CA GLU A 195 18.29 -10.33 -2.35
C GLU A 195 17.42 -11.08 -1.33
N ASN A 196 16.09 -11.11 -1.50
CA ASN A 196 15.17 -11.82 -0.62
C ASN A 196 14.59 -13.05 -1.34
N PRO A 197 15.12 -14.26 -1.10
CA PRO A 197 14.71 -15.46 -1.83
C PRO A 197 13.23 -15.83 -1.63
N PHE A 198 12.64 -15.46 -0.48
CA PHE A 198 11.23 -15.73 -0.18
C PHE A 198 10.29 -14.82 -0.99
N LYS A 199 10.66 -13.54 -1.17
CA LYS A 199 9.92 -12.62 -2.04
C LYS A 199 10.06 -13.02 -3.51
N VAL A 200 11.26 -13.42 -3.95
CA VAL A 200 11.49 -13.98 -5.30
C VAL A 200 10.58 -15.18 -5.55
N GLN A 201 10.53 -16.14 -4.63
CA GLN A 201 9.67 -17.32 -4.76
C GLN A 201 8.18 -16.93 -4.84
N THR A 202 7.74 -15.99 -4.01
CA THR A 202 6.37 -15.46 -4.04
C THR A 202 6.04 -14.83 -5.39
N ILE A 203 6.90 -13.96 -5.91
CA ILE A 203 6.71 -13.30 -7.20
C ILE A 203 6.66 -14.33 -8.33
N GLN A 204 7.58 -15.29 -8.35
CA GLN A 204 7.62 -16.35 -9.37
C GLN A 204 6.36 -17.21 -9.35
N GLY A 205 5.89 -17.58 -8.14
CA GLY A 205 4.76 -18.49 -7.96
C GLY A 205 3.39 -17.86 -8.13
N LYS A 206 3.24 -16.57 -7.80
CA LYS A 206 1.94 -15.89 -7.75
C LYS A 206 1.69 -14.84 -8.81
N ILE A 207 2.74 -14.25 -9.40
CA ILE A 207 2.59 -13.21 -10.41
C ILE A 207 2.77 -13.84 -11.80
N PRO A 208 1.73 -13.91 -12.66
CA PRO A 208 1.87 -14.42 -14.01
C PRO A 208 2.80 -13.55 -14.87
N ASP A 209 3.38 -14.15 -15.91
CA ASP A 209 4.21 -13.40 -16.86
C ASP A 209 3.37 -12.36 -17.61
N GLY A 210 3.94 -11.17 -17.80
CA GLY A 210 3.23 -10.03 -18.39
C GLY A 210 2.27 -9.29 -17.44
N SER A 211 2.05 -9.81 -16.22
CA SER A 211 1.32 -9.10 -15.17
C SER A 211 2.22 -8.14 -14.39
N LYS A 212 1.58 -7.29 -13.59
CA LYS A 212 2.22 -6.33 -12.70
C LYS A 212 1.92 -6.63 -11.25
N VAL A 213 2.73 -6.08 -10.36
CA VAL A 213 2.55 -6.13 -8.91
C VAL A 213 2.89 -4.76 -8.31
N THR A 214 2.41 -4.48 -7.09
CA THR A 214 2.86 -3.31 -6.34
C THR A 214 4.11 -3.59 -5.54
N ALA A 215 4.84 -2.53 -5.22
CA ALA A 215 5.72 -2.49 -4.08
C ALA A 215 5.49 -1.17 -3.34
N TYR A 216 5.57 -1.21 -2.02
CA TYR A 216 5.49 -0.05 -1.16
C TYR A 216 6.82 0.18 -0.47
N LYS A 217 7.30 1.42 -0.50
CA LYS A 217 8.43 1.86 0.29
C LYS A 217 7.96 2.71 1.47
N SER A 218 8.38 2.37 2.67
CA SER A 218 8.25 3.21 3.88
C SER A 218 9.61 3.27 4.55
N GLY A 219 10.18 4.47 4.67
CA GLY A 219 11.53 4.61 5.19
C GLY A 219 12.55 3.87 4.33
N ASP A 220 13.26 2.93 4.95
CA ASP A 220 14.22 2.06 4.27
C ASP A 220 13.61 0.73 3.82
N LEU A 221 12.46 0.34 4.37
CA LEU A 221 11.75 -0.86 3.98
C LEU A 221 11.11 -0.71 2.60
N ILE A 222 11.27 -1.74 1.78
CA ILE A 222 10.53 -1.95 0.53
C ILE A 222 9.87 -3.31 0.62
N ASP A 223 8.55 -3.35 0.46
CA ASP A 223 7.75 -4.57 0.54
C ASP A 223 6.77 -4.67 -0.64
N LEU A 224 6.20 -5.84 -0.90
CA LEU A 224 5.21 -6.08 -1.98
C LEU A 224 3.81 -5.59 -1.60
#